data_AF-A0A258QWV7-F1
#
_entry.id   AF-A0A258QWV7-F1
#
_cell.length_a   1.000
_cell.length_b   1.000
_cell.length_c   1.000
_cell.angle_alpha   90.00
_cell.angle_beta   90.00
_cell.angle_gamma   90.00
#
_symmetry.space_group_name_H-M   'P 1'
#
loop_
_entity.id
_entity.type
_entity.pdbx_description
1 polymer ?
#
loop_
_entity_poly.entity_id
_entity_poly.type
_entity_poly.pdbx_seq_one_letter_code
_entity_poly.pdbx_strand_id
1 'polypeptide(L)' 'MSWIQHYDPLTKTKQGVGGFSIYSPETKELHVEIEDLANNTKDSWTLDVHLCKSTGVNKPVFIATNVDLN' A
#
# COMPACT_ATOMS: atom_id res chain seq x y z
N MET A 1 -15.22 3.87 -3.84
CA MET A 1 -14.00 3.66 -4.65
C MET A 1 -13.02 2.89 -3.80
N SER A 2 -12.41 1.82 -4.31
CA SER A 2 -11.32 1.13 -3.60
C SER A 2 -10.02 1.92 -3.73
N TRP A 3 -9.16 1.84 -2.70
CA TRP A 3 -7.82 2.41 -2.68
C TRP A 3 -6.81 1.57 -3.49
N ILE A 4 -7.16 0.32 -3.80
CA ILE A 4 -6.38 -0.60 -4.63
C ILE A 4 -7.11 -0.78 -5.95
N GLN A 5 -6.37 -0.73 -7.05
CA GLN A 5 -6.92 -0.98 -8.38
C GLN A 5 -6.13 -2.07 -9.11
N HIS A 6 -6.84 -3.10 -9.55
CA HIS A 6 -6.35 -4.01 -10.57
C HIS A 6 -6.33 -3.28 -11.91
N TYR A 7 -5.18 -3.28 -12.58
CA TYR A 7 -5.03 -2.70 -13.91
C TYR A 7 -4.87 -3.80 -14.95
N ASP A 8 -5.83 -3.89 -15.87
CA ASP A 8 -5.73 -4.78 -17.03
C ASP A 8 -4.92 -4.08 -18.14
N PRO A 9 -3.72 -4.57 -18.49
CA PRO A 9 -2.88 -3.93 -19.48
C PRO A 9 -3.42 -4.05 -20.91
N LEU A 10 -4.27 -5.02 -21.20
CA LEU A 10 -4.86 -5.24 -22.53
C LEU A 10 -6.01 -4.28 -22.77
N THR A 11 -6.97 -4.21 -21.84
CA THR A 11 -8.16 -3.36 -21.98
C THR A 11 -7.96 -1.93 -21.47
N LYS A 12 -6.84 -1.66 -20.76
CA LYS A 12 -6.56 -0.39 -20.08
C LYS A 12 -7.58 -0.04 -19.00
N THR A 13 -8.37 -1.01 -18.55
CA THR A 13 -9.38 -0.80 -17.53
C THR A 13 -8.77 -0.91 -16.13
N LYS A 14 -9.39 -0.19 -15.18
CA LYS A 14 -9.06 -0.27 -13.76
C LYS A 14 -10.27 -0.75 -13.00
N GLN A 15 -10.11 -1.80 -12.22
CA GLN A 15 -11.16 -2.34 -11.36
C GLN A 15 -10.74 -2.19 -9.90
N GLY A 16 -11.66 -1.73 -9.06
CA GLY A 16 -11.40 -1.67 -7.62
C GLY A 16 -11.37 -3.06 -7.03
N VAL A 17 -10.36 -3.37 -6.22
CA VAL A 17 -10.23 -4.68 -5.55
C VAL A 17 -10.37 -4.53 -4.03
N GLY A 18 -10.66 -5.62 -3.34
CA GLY A 18 -10.72 -5.64 -1.89
C GLY A 18 -9.35 -5.53 -1.25
N GLY A 19 -9.32 -5.19 0.04
CA GLY A 19 -8.09 -5.11 0.82
C GLY A 19 -8.08 -3.93 1.78
N PHE A 20 -7.12 -3.94 2.69
CA PHE A 20 -6.97 -2.92 3.72
C PHE A 20 -5.51 -2.61 3.98
N SER A 21 -5.27 -1.47 4.62
CA SER A 21 -3.96 -1.11 5.15
C SER A 21 -4.11 -0.55 6.56
N ILE A 22 -3.32 -1.06 7.49
CA ILE A 22 -3.34 -0.68 8.90
C ILE A 22 -1.92 -0.35 9.33
N TYR A 23 -1.75 0.83 9.90
CA TYR A 23 -0.48 1.30 10.47
C TYR A 23 -0.47 1.10 11.98
N SER A 24 0.60 0.50 12.51
CA SER A 24 0.90 0.39 13.94
C SER A 24 1.93 1.44 14.36
N PRO A 25 1.55 2.48 15.12
CA PRO A 25 2.51 3.49 15.59
C PRO A 25 3.53 2.94 16.59
N GLU A 26 3.19 1.86 17.30
CA GLU A 26 4.04 1.25 18.33
C GLU A 26 5.21 0.49 17.70
N THR A 27 4.91 -0.38 16.73
CA THR A 27 5.93 -1.19 16.03
C THR A 27 6.52 -0.48 14.82
N LYS A 28 5.89 0.62 14.37
CA LYS A 28 6.21 1.32 13.12
C LYS A 28 6.09 0.41 11.90
N GLU A 29 5.09 -0.47 11.91
CA GLU A 29 4.82 -1.38 10.80
C GLU A 29 3.53 -0.97 10.09
N LEU A 30 3.53 -1.09 8.77
CA LEU A 30 2.35 -0.95 7.92
C LEU A 30 1.98 -2.33 7.39
N HIS A 31 0.85 -2.86 7.85
CA HIS A 31 0.28 -4.06 7.26
C HIS A 31 -0.60 -3.70 6.07
N VAL A 32 -0.46 -4.45 5.00
CA VAL A 32 -1.21 -4.30 3.76
C VAL A 32 -1.74 -5.66 3.34
N GLU A 33 -3.03 -5.75 3.06
CA GLU A 33 -3.67 -6.94 2.51
C GLU A 33 -4.42 -6.57 1.24
N ILE A 34 -4.28 -7.39 0.20
CA ILE A 34 -5.06 -7.29 -1.04
C ILE A 34 -5.90 -8.56 -1.21
N GLU A 35 -7.14 -8.38 -1.67
CA GLU A 35 -8.03 -9.48 -2.00
C GLU A 35 -8.75 -9.21 -3.33
N ASP A 36 -8.19 -9.75 -4.41
CA ASP A 36 -8.74 -9.72 -5.76
C ASP A 36 -9.26 -11.12 -6.12
N LEU A 37 -10.49 -11.41 -5.70
CA LEU A 37 -11.15 -12.69 -5.94
C LEU A 37 -11.38 -12.97 -7.43
N ALA A 38 -11.60 -11.93 -8.24
CA ALA A 38 -11.88 -12.08 -9.66
C ALA A 38 -10.68 -12.64 -10.43
N ASN A 39 -9.47 -12.28 -9.99
CA ASN A 39 -8.21 -12.73 -10.58
C ASN A 39 -7.48 -13.74 -9.69
N ASN A 40 -8.16 -14.31 -8.68
CA ASN A 40 -7.60 -15.26 -7.71
C ASN A 40 -6.26 -14.80 -7.10
N THR A 41 -6.15 -13.50 -6.83
CA THR A 41 -4.94 -12.88 -6.27
C THR A 41 -5.23 -12.45 -4.84
N LYS A 42 -4.53 -13.07 -3.90
CA LYS A 42 -4.52 -12.67 -2.48
C LYS A 42 -3.07 -12.58 -2.04
N ASP A 43 -2.73 -11.48 -1.41
CA ASP A 43 -1.37 -11.27 -0.92
C ASP A 43 -1.39 -10.31 0.28
N SER A 44 -0.38 -10.43 1.12
CA SER A 44 -0.24 -9.64 2.33
C SER A 44 1.21 -9.30 2.58
N TRP A 45 1.48 -8.07 2.98
CA TRP A 45 2.82 -7.59 3.31
C TRP A 45 2.80 -6.83 4.62
N THR A 46 3.90 -6.91 5.35
CA THR A 46 4.21 -6.02 6.47
C THR A 46 5.45 -5.23 6.07
N LEU A 47 5.35 -3.90 6.08
CA LEU A 47 6.40 -2.98 5.66
C LEU A 47 6.85 -2.12 6.83
N ASP A 48 8.16 -1.94 6.96
CA ASP A 48 8.72 -1.03 7.95
C ASP A 48 8.48 0.44 7.56
N VAL A 49 7.93 1.20 8.49
CA VAL A 49 7.59 2.62 8.31
C VAL A 49 8.70 3.51 8.85
N HIS A 50 9.17 4.38 7.98
CA HIS A 50 10.20 5.36 8.29
C HIS A 50 9.62 6.77 8.30
N LEU A 51 10.09 7.61 9.23
CA LEU A 51 9.78 9.04 9.23
C LEU A 51 10.55 9.74 8.10
N CYS A 52 9.84 10.56 7.33
CA CYS A 52 10.47 11.36 6.30
C CYS A 52 11.35 12.45 6.94
N LYS A 53 12.59 12.61 6.44
CA LYS A 53 13.55 13.61 6.95
C LYS A 53 13.03 15.05 6.82
N SER A 54 12.22 15.34 5.81
CA SER A 54 11.60 16.65 5.64
C SER A 54 10.07 16.54 5.72
N THR A 55 9.48 17.23 6.69
CA THR A 55 8.03 17.41 6.82
C THR A 55 7.64 18.82 6.36
N GLY A 56 6.36 19.02 6.00
CA GLY A 56 5.87 20.33 5.54
C GLY A 56 4.59 20.24 4.73
N VAL A 57 4.07 21.39 4.28
CA VAL A 57 2.87 21.46 3.44
C VAL A 57 3.08 20.62 2.17
N ASN A 58 2.16 19.70 1.90
CA ASN A 58 2.20 18.74 0.79
C ASN A 58 3.38 17.74 0.80
N LYS A 59 4.02 17.51 1.96
CA LYS A 59 5.06 16.48 2.11
C LYS A 59 4.56 15.30 2.95
N PRO A 60 4.88 14.05 2.59
CA PRO A 60 4.55 12.90 3.41
C PRO A 60 5.32 12.97 4.73
N VAL A 61 4.67 12.50 5.81
CA VAL A 61 5.29 12.39 7.14
C VAL A 61 5.95 11.03 7.32
N PHE A 62 5.36 10.00 6.72
CA PHE A 62 5.79 8.61 6.80
C PHE A 62 5.95 8.03 5.40
N ILE A 63 6.90 7.11 5.27
CA ILE A 63 7.08 6.30 4.07
C ILE A 63 7.26 4.83 4.49
N ALA A 64 6.59 3.95 3.77
CA ALA A 64 6.79 2.51 3.86
C ALA A 64 7.04 2.01 2.43
N THR A 65 8.01 1.12 2.26
CA THR A 65 8.40 0.61 0.95
C THR A 65 8.96 -0.79 1.07
N ASN A 66 8.88 -1.55 -0.01
CA ASN A 66 9.43 -2.90 -0.14
C ASN A 66 10.90 -2.90 -0.58
N VAL A 67 11.57 -1.75 -0.57
CA VAL A 67 13.00 -1.61 -0.87
C VAL A 67 13.70 -0.87 0.26
N ASP A 68 14.98 -1.17 0.50
CA ASP A 68 15.74 -0.51 1.56
C ASP A 68 15.83 1.01 1.35
N LEU A 69 15.41 1.76 2.38
CA LEU A 69 15.57 3.21 2.45
C LEU A 69 16.89 3.55 3.14
N ASN A 70 18.01 3.40 2.43
CA ASN A 70 19.33 3.87 2.89
C ASN A 70 19.39 5.41 3.00
#